data_AF-A0A183SCY0-F1
#
_entry.id   AF-A0A183SCY0-F1
#
_cell.length_a   1.000
_cell.length_b   1.000
_cell.length_c   1.000
_cell.angle_alpha   90.00
_cell.angle_beta   90.00
_cell.angle_gamma   90.00
#
_symmetry.space_group_name_H-M   'P 1'
#
loop_
_entity.id
_entity.type
_entity.pdbx_description
1 polymer ?
#
loop_
_entity_poly.entity_id
_entity_poly.type
_entity_poly.pdbx_seq_one_letter_code
_entity_poly.pdbx_strand_id
1 'polypeptide(L)'
;MAYPFYRTMFTLEQLKNLEETFRTTHYPDMNQRGTLSAQTNLAEDRIQVWFQNRRAKWRKTEKTWGKSSVMAEYGLYGAMVRHSLPLPETILKACAQPNEESSPSWLLGKYDLSEILIYKTL
;
A
#
# COMPACT_ATOMS: atom_id res chain seq x y z
N MET A 1 -14.81 21.44 -17.07
CA MET A 1 -13.90 20.76 -18.03
C MET A 1 -12.84 20.02 -17.22
N ALA A 2 -12.87 18.69 -17.20
CA ALA A 2 -11.86 17.89 -16.52
C ALA A 2 -10.70 17.65 -17.49
N TYR A 3 -9.53 18.23 -17.22
CA TYR A 3 -8.33 17.93 -18.00
C TYR A 3 -7.94 16.47 -17.75
N PRO A 4 -7.80 15.63 -18.78
CA PRO A 4 -7.39 14.25 -18.60
C PRO A 4 -5.99 14.23 -17.98
N PHE A 5 -5.83 13.50 -16.87
CA PHE A 5 -4.54 13.29 -16.21
C PHE A 5 -3.68 12.43 -17.15
N TYR A 6 -2.94 13.06 -18.06
CA TYR A 6 -2.01 12.35 -18.93
C TYR A 6 -0.90 11.76 -18.07
N ARG A 7 -0.79 10.43 -18.14
CA ARG A 7 0.24 9.66 -17.46
C ARG A 7 1.55 9.87 -18.21
N THR A 8 2.49 10.55 -17.59
CA THR A 8 3.84 10.70 -18.13
C THR A 8 4.54 9.35 -18.15
N MET A 9 5.04 8.95 -19.32
CA MET A 9 5.96 7.82 -19.46
C MET A 9 7.39 8.36 -19.44
N PHE A 10 8.21 7.86 -18.52
CA PHE A 10 9.60 8.25 -18.40
C PHE A 10 10.48 7.38 -19.31
N THR A 11 11.48 7.96 -19.94
CA THR A 11 12.51 7.22 -20.67
C THR A 11 13.49 6.56 -19.69
N LEU A 12 14.26 5.58 -20.16
CA LEU A 12 15.28 4.91 -19.34
C LEU A 12 16.34 5.89 -18.82
N GLU A 13 16.74 6.85 -19.65
CA GLU A 13 17.72 7.88 -19.28
C GLU A 13 17.18 8.82 -18.19
N GLN A 14 15.92 9.26 -18.31
CA GLN A 14 15.28 10.06 -17.28
C GLN A 14 15.20 9.31 -15.94
N LEU A 15 14.82 8.02 -15.98
CA LEU A 15 14.78 7.18 -14.79
C LEU A 15 16.16 7.03 -14.15
N LYS A 16 17.21 6.86 -14.97
CA LYS A 16 18.59 6.77 -14.47
C LYS A 16 18.99 8.02 -13.67
N ASN A 17 18.76 9.20 -14.22
CA ASN A 17 19.11 10.48 -13.56
C ASN A 17 18.29 10.68 -12.27
N LEU A 18 17.00 10.33 -12.30
CA LEU A 18 16.12 10.40 -11.13
C LEU A 18 16.56 9.43 -10.03
N GLU A 19 16.94 8.20 -10.38
CA GLU A 19 17.43 7.20 -9.42
C GLU A 19 18.80 7.55 -8.85
N GLU A 20 19.71 8.10 -9.66
CA GLU A 20 21.02 8.57 -9.20
C GLU A 20 20.87 9.67 -8.15
N THR A 21 19.98 10.64 -8.39
CA THR A 21 19.68 11.67 -7.40
C THR A 21 19.00 11.05 -6.17
N PHE A 22 18.09 10.10 -6.35
CA PHE A 22 17.41 9.42 -5.24
C PHE A 22 18.38 8.70 -4.30
N ARG A 23 19.48 8.14 -4.82
CA ARG A 23 20.54 7.52 -3.99
C ARG A 23 21.27 8.54 -3.11
N THR A 24 21.38 9.78 -3.59
CA THR A 24 22.04 10.87 -2.86
C THR A 24 21.09 11.50 -1.85
N THR A 25 19.84 11.77 -2.26
CA THR A 25 18.80 12.30 -1.38
C THR A 25 17.41 11.78 -1.77
N HIS A 26 16.69 11.26 -0.78
CA HIS A 26 15.31 10.83 -0.94
C HIS A 26 14.30 11.99 -0.98
N TYR A 27 14.72 13.20 -0.56
CA TYR A 27 13.90 14.39 -0.42
C TYR A 27 14.62 15.59 -1.09
N PRO A 28 14.61 15.67 -2.44
CA PRO A 28 15.24 16.77 -3.14
C PRO A 28 14.50 18.09 -2.86
N ASP A 29 15.26 19.14 -2.58
CA ASP A 29 14.73 20.49 -2.38
C ASP A 29 14.27 21.14 -3.70
N MET A 30 13.80 22.40 -3.64
CA MET A 30 13.29 23.10 -4.82
C MET A 30 14.37 23.35 -5.88
N ASN A 31 15.59 23.70 -5.47
CA ASN A 31 16.70 23.95 -6.38
C ASN A 31 17.16 22.66 -7.07
N GLN A 32 17.27 21.57 -6.31
CA GLN A 32 17.62 20.25 -6.81
C GLN A 32 16.59 19.72 -7.82
N ARG A 33 15.30 19.96 -7.58
CA ARG A 33 14.25 19.66 -8.56
C ARG A 33 14.36 20.50 -9.82
N GLY A 34 14.69 21.80 -9.70
CA GLY A 34 14.96 22.67 -10.84
C GLY A 34 16.13 22.18 -11.70
N THR A 35 17.24 21.77 -11.08
CA THR A 35 18.38 21.18 -11.80
C THR A 35 18.00 19.88 -12.51
N LEU A 36 17.28 18.99 -11.83
CA LEU A 36 16.78 17.74 -12.42
C LEU A 36 15.82 18.00 -13.58
N SER A 37 14.96 19.01 -13.48
CA SER A 37 14.05 19.44 -14.55
C SER A 37 14.84 19.83 -15.80
N ALA A 38 15.87 20.66 -15.64
CA ALA A 38 16.73 21.05 -16.75
C ALA A 38 17.47 19.86 -17.39
N GLN A 39 17.94 18.90 -16.60
CA GLN A 39 18.67 17.72 -17.09
C GLN A 39 17.78 16.67 -17.77
N THR A 40 16.57 16.47 -17.26
CA THR A 40 15.67 15.39 -17.71
C THR A 40 14.56 15.88 -18.65
N ASN A 41 14.44 17.21 -18.82
CA ASN A 41 13.35 17.88 -19.53
C ASN A 41 11.97 17.47 -19.01
N LEU A 42 11.84 17.28 -17.70
CA LEU A 42 10.62 16.92 -17.00
C LEU A 42 10.17 18.10 -16.14
N ALA A 43 8.87 18.41 -16.16
CA ALA A 43 8.32 19.40 -15.25
C ALA A 43 8.55 19.01 -13.77
N GLU A 44 8.81 20.00 -12.92
CA GLU A 44 9.07 19.79 -11.48
C GLU A 44 7.97 19.00 -10.78
N ASP A 45 6.70 19.21 -11.14
CA ASP A 45 5.57 18.46 -10.61
C ASP A 45 5.68 16.96 -10.90
N ARG A 46 6.18 16.58 -12.09
CA ARG A 46 6.36 15.18 -12.47
C ARG A 46 7.50 14.55 -11.69
N ILE A 47 8.58 15.31 -11.46
CA ILE A 47 9.70 14.90 -10.62
C ILE A 47 9.22 14.71 -9.17
N GLN A 48 8.46 15.67 -8.63
CA GLN A 48 7.87 15.59 -7.29
C GLN A 48 7.02 14.33 -7.11
N VAL A 49 6.09 14.07 -8.03
CA VAL A 49 5.23 12.87 -8.00
C VAL A 49 6.07 11.59 -8.13
N TRP A 50 7.09 11.59 -8.99
CA TRP A 50 8.00 10.46 -9.11
C TRP A 50 8.72 10.18 -7.79
N PHE A 51 9.28 11.19 -7.12
CA PHE A 51 9.97 11.03 -5.84
C PHE A 51 9.02 10.58 -4.72
N GLN A 52 7.77 11.07 -4.71
CA GLN A 52 6.74 10.58 -3.78
C GLN A 52 6.47 9.08 -3.99
N ASN A 53 6.27 8.65 -5.23
CA ASN A 53 6.03 7.25 -5.57
C ASN A 53 7.25 6.38 -5.29
N ARG A 54 8.46 6.88 -5.59
CA ARG A 54 9.71 6.17 -5.35
C ARG A 54 9.96 5.95 -3.86
N ARG A 55 9.65 6.94 -3.01
CA ARG A 55 9.65 6.80 -1.54
C ARG A 55 8.59 5.82 -1.05
N ALA A 56 7.41 5.81 -1.64
CA ALA A 56 6.37 4.84 -1.30
C ALA A 56 6.85 3.40 -1.59
N LYS A 57 7.49 3.17 -2.74
CA LYS A 57 8.09 1.87 -3.07
C LYS A 57 9.24 1.51 -2.11
N TRP A 58 10.13 2.47 -1.82
CA TRP A 58 11.25 2.28 -0.88
C TRP A 58 10.77 1.86 0.51
N ARG A 59 9.76 2.55 1.06
CA ARG A 59 9.13 2.20 2.34
C ARG A 59 8.51 0.79 2.34
N LYS A 60 7.98 0.34 1.19
CA LYS A 60 7.44 -1.03 1.03
C LYS A 60 8.54 -2.09 0.91
N THR A 61 9.73 -1.75 0.42
CA THR A 61 10.83 -2.71 0.23
C THR A 61 11.74 -2.83 1.45
N GLU A 62 11.94 -1.77 2.24
CA GLU A 62 12.77 -1.84 3.46
C GLU A 62 12.07 -2.49 4.64
N LYS A 63 10.74 -2.38 4.72
CA LYS A 63 9.94 -3.21 5.60
C LYS A 63 9.71 -4.52 4.86
N THR A 64 10.60 -5.49 5.08
CA THR A 64 10.40 -6.89 4.71
C THR A 64 8.92 -7.25 4.76
N TRP A 65 8.36 -7.57 3.60
CA TRP A 65 7.05 -8.18 3.41
C TRP A 65 7.10 -9.62 3.96
N GLY A 66 7.34 -9.76 5.26
CA GLY A 66 7.25 -11.00 6.03
C GLY A 66 6.17 -10.94 7.11
N LYS A 67 5.53 -9.78 7.26
CA LYS A 67 4.34 -9.57 8.08
C LYS A 67 3.45 -8.64 7.27
N SER A 68 2.26 -9.11 6.89
CA SER A 68 1.26 -8.25 6.25
C SER A 68 1.14 -6.95 7.03
N SER A 69 1.20 -5.82 6.34
CA SER A 69 0.81 -4.55 6.98
C SER A 69 -0.61 -4.74 7.50
N VAL A 70 -0.91 -4.24 8.70
CA VAL A 70 -2.28 -4.25 9.25
C VAL A 70 -3.29 -3.69 8.24
N MET A 71 -2.87 -2.75 7.38
CA MET A 71 -3.70 -2.23 6.27
C MET A 71 -3.98 -3.24 5.15
N ALA A 72 -3.07 -4.16 4.87
CA ALA A 72 -3.30 -5.27 3.92
C ALA A 72 -4.27 -6.30 4.52
N GLU A 73 -4.24 -6.52 5.84
CA GLU A 73 -5.18 -7.38 6.54
C GLU A 73 -6.59 -6.76 6.58
N TYR A 74 -6.71 -5.45 6.86
CA TYR A 74 -7.97 -4.72 6.71
C TYR A 74 -8.48 -4.72 5.26
N GLY A 75 -7.58 -4.58 4.29
CA GLY A 75 -7.93 -4.65 2.87
C GLY A 75 -8.47 -6.03 2.45
N LEU A 76 -7.84 -7.09 2.94
CA LEU A 76 -8.28 -8.47 2.73
C LEU A 76 -9.63 -8.74 3.41
N TYR A 77 -9.79 -8.34 4.67
CA TYR A 77 -11.06 -8.42 5.39
C TYR A 77 -12.17 -7.64 4.69
N GLY A 78 -11.92 -6.39 4.28
CA GLY A 78 -12.88 -5.59 3.55
C GLY A 78 -13.25 -6.18 2.18
N ALA A 79 -12.35 -6.91 1.53
CA ALA A 79 -12.67 -7.66 0.32
C ALA A 79 -13.54 -8.89 0.63
N MET A 80 -13.21 -9.64 1.67
CA MET A 80 -13.96 -10.83 2.07
C MET A 80 -15.39 -10.51 2.51
N VAL A 81 -15.58 -9.44 3.29
CA VAL A 81 -16.90 -8.98 3.74
C VAL A 81 -17.74 -8.48 2.56
N ARG A 82 -17.16 -7.69 1.65
CA ARG A 82 -17.91 -7.14 0.51
C ARG A 82 -18.27 -8.19 -0.55
N HIS A 83 -17.42 -9.20 -0.72
CA HIS A 83 -17.61 -10.25 -1.72
C HIS A 83 -18.14 -11.56 -1.12
N SER A 84 -18.54 -11.56 0.15
CA SER A 84 -19.06 -12.72 0.88
C SER A 84 -18.18 -13.97 0.71
N LEU A 85 -16.86 -13.78 0.72
CA LEU A 85 -15.91 -14.89 0.57
C LEU A 85 -15.87 -15.68 1.89
N PRO A 86 -15.89 -17.03 1.84
CA PRO A 86 -15.81 -17.84 3.04
C PRO A 86 -14.51 -17.56 3.79
N LEU A 87 -14.61 -17.37 5.11
CA LEU A 87 -13.44 -17.20 5.97
C LEU A 87 -12.58 -18.46 5.91
N PRO A 88 -11.24 -18.34 5.81
CA PRO A 88 -10.33 -19.48 5.88
C PRO A 88 -10.55 -20.30 7.15
N GLU A 89 -10.52 -21.62 7.04
CA GLU A 89 -10.68 -22.54 8.17
C GLU A 89 -9.66 -22.29 9.29
N THR A 90 -8.49 -21.75 8.96
CA THR A 90 -7.47 -21.37 9.93
C THR A 90 -7.97 -20.30 10.91
N ILE A 91 -8.77 -19.34 10.44
CA ILE A 91 -9.37 -18.31 11.29
C ILE A 91 -10.51 -18.92 12.12
N LEU A 92 -11.33 -19.78 11.51
CA LEU A 92 -12.42 -20.47 12.21
C LEU A 92 -11.90 -21.38 13.33
N LYS A 93 -10.77 -22.06 13.10
CA LYS A 93 -10.11 -22.96 14.06
C LYS A 93 -9.40 -22.19 15.17
N ALA A 94 -8.83 -21.01 14.86
CA ALA A 94 -8.21 -20.13 15.84
C ALA A 94 -9.24 -19.51 16.83
N CYS A 95 -10.48 -19.27 16.39
CA CYS A 95 -11.58 -18.91 17.30
C CYS A 95 -11.97 -20.03 18.28
N ALA A 96 -11.71 -21.30 17.90
CA ALA A 96 -12.05 -22.47 18.70
C ALA A 96 -10.93 -22.91 19.67
N GLN A 97 -9.70 -22.39 19.51
CA GLN A 97 -8.54 -22.73 20.34
C GLN A 97 -7.72 -21.43 20.61
N PRO A 98 -7.92 -20.76 21.76
CA PRO A 98 -7.36 -19.43 22.04
C PRO A 98 -5.85 -19.39 22.33
N ASN A 99 -5.09 -20.44 21.97
CA ASN A 99 -3.75 -20.69 22.53
C ASN A 99 -2.58 -20.36 21.58
N GLU A 100 -2.83 -19.79 20.39
CA GLU A 100 -1.76 -19.42 19.47
C GLU A 100 -1.69 -17.91 19.26
N GLU A 101 -0.50 -17.34 19.46
CA GLU A 101 -0.15 -15.93 19.17
C GLU A 101 -0.36 -15.52 17.70
N SER A 102 -0.72 -16.47 16.84
CA SER A 102 -1.14 -16.26 15.45
C SER A 102 -2.65 -16.12 15.29
N SER A 103 -3.40 -15.81 16.35
CA SER A 103 -4.79 -15.41 16.23
C SER A 103 -4.85 -13.89 16.02
N PRO A 104 -5.46 -13.38 14.93
CA PRO A 104 -5.67 -11.95 14.75
C PRO A 104 -6.74 -11.49 15.74
N SER A 105 -6.38 -11.38 17.02
CA SER A 105 -7.25 -11.01 18.13
C SER A 105 -7.95 -9.66 17.93
N TRP A 106 -7.39 -8.81 17.06
CA TRP A 106 -7.97 -7.54 16.63
C TRP A 106 -9.11 -7.70 15.60
N LEU A 107 -9.22 -8.83 14.88
CA LEU A 107 -10.37 -9.12 14.00
C LEU A 107 -11.63 -9.41 14.81
N LEU A 108 -11.45 -9.92 16.03
CA LEU A 108 -12.51 -10.12 17.02
C LEU A 108 -12.56 -8.92 17.96
N GLY A 109 -12.70 -7.72 17.38
CA GLY A 109 -13.25 -6.59 18.13
C GLY A 109 -14.49 -7.09 18.88
N LYS A 110 -14.66 -6.67 20.14
CA LYS A 110 -15.68 -7.12 21.10
C LYS A 110 -17.13 -7.03 20.58
N TYR A 111 -17.45 -7.85 19.60
CA TYR A 111 -18.76 -8.03 19.02
C TYR A 111 -19.14 -9.45 19.37
N ASP A 112 -20.17 -9.56 20.19
CA ASP A 112 -20.81 -10.82 20.49
C ASP A 112 -21.19 -11.46 19.15
N LEU A 113 -20.62 -12.64 18.87
CA LEU A 113 -20.83 -13.37 17.61
C LEU A 113 -22.29 -13.83 17.43
N SER A 114 -23.17 -13.50 18.37
CA SER A 114 -24.61 -13.64 18.27
C SER A 114 -25.26 -12.85 17.13
N GLU A 115 -24.62 -11.79 16.60
CA GLU A 115 -25.21 -11.01 15.49
C GLU A 115 -24.83 -11.49 14.07
N ILE A 116 -23.78 -12.30 13.92
CA ILE A 116 -23.38 -12.82 12.58
C ILE A 116 -24.23 -14.04 12.16
N LEU A 117 -24.99 -14.65 13.09
CA LEU A 117 -25.87 -15.77 12.78
C LEU A 117 -27.16 -15.40 12.03
N ILE A 118 -27.46 -14.12 11.79
CA ILE A 118 -28.71 -13.72 11.14
C ILE A 118 -28.76 -14.09 9.65
N TYR A 119 -27.62 -14.33 8.98
CA TYR A 119 -27.62 -14.68 7.55
C TYR A 119 -27.71 -16.19 7.25
N LYS A 120 -28.00 -17.02 8.24
CA LYS A 120 -28.16 -18.48 8.04
C LYS A 120 -29.62 -18.93 8.13
N THR A 121 -30.57 -18.14 7.65
CA THR A 121 -31.88 -18.65 7.18
C THR A 121 -32.48 -17.65 6.18
N LEU A 122 -32.28 -17.90 4.89
CA LEU A 122 -33.23 -17.77 3.78
C LEU A 122 -32.60 -18.41 2.54
#